data_AF-A0A5C7I110-F1
#
_entry.id   AF-A0A5C7I110-F1
#
_cell.length_a   1.000
_cell.length_b   1.000
_cell.length_c   1.000
_cell.angle_alpha   90.00
_cell.angle_beta   90.00
_cell.angle_gamma   90.00
#
_symmetry.space_group_name_H-M   'P 1'
#
loop_
_entity.id
_entity.type
_entity.pdbx_description
1 polymer ?
#
loop_
_entity_poly.entity_id
_entity_poly.type
_entity_poly.pdbx_seq_one_letter_code
_entity_poly.pdbx_strand_id
1 'polypeptide(L)'
;MDNSIGPYGENLAEGYGQMDVVDVVKFWASEKPHYDYKSNSCVDDECLHYTQIVWSTSVHVGCGRIKCENGWLFVICSYDPPGNIEGQRPYQKKIQ
;
A
#
# COMPACT_ATOMS: atom_id res chain seq x y z
N MET A 1 3.73 2.86 12.54
CA MET A 1 3.18 4.06 11.87
C MET A 1 1.68 3.88 11.85
N ASP A 2 0.91 4.93 12.15
CA ASP A 2 -0.55 4.86 12.17
C ASP A 2 -1.13 5.64 10.98
N ASN A 3 -2.24 5.13 10.42
CA ASN A 3 -2.99 5.83 9.38
C ASN A 3 -3.71 7.05 9.95
N SER A 4 -4.00 8.02 9.08
CA SER A 4 -4.62 9.31 9.46
C SER A 4 -6.08 9.21 9.89
N ILE A 5 -6.74 8.07 9.67
CA ILE A 5 -8.20 7.86 9.84
C ILE A 5 -9.02 8.79 8.91
N GLY A 6 -8.38 9.33 7.86
CA GLY A 6 -9.03 10.14 6.84
C GLY A 6 -9.93 9.32 5.90
N PRO A 7 -10.62 9.97 4.95
CA PRO A 7 -11.52 9.28 4.01
C PRO A 7 -10.78 8.51 2.91
N TYR A 8 -9.45 8.54 2.86
CA TYR A 8 -8.62 7.93 1.82
C TYR A 8 -7.95 6.66 2.32
N GLY A 9 -7.63 5.76 1.39
CA GLY A 9 -6.71 4.65 1.68
C GLY A 9 -5.30 5.17 1.82
N GLU A 10 -4.44 4.51 2.60
CA GLU A 10 -3.08 5.00 2.88
C GLU A 10 -2.07 3.86 2.89
N ASN A 11 -0.94 4.08 2.23
CA ASN A 11 0.29 3.32 2.44
C ASN A 11 1.35 4.24 3.02
N LEU A 12 2.08 3.75 4.03
CA LEU A 12 3.13 4.48 4.73
C LEU A 12 4.44 3.69 4.65
N ALA A 13 5.55 4.41 4.56
CA ALA A 13 6.88 3.83 4.69
C ALA A 13 7.81 4.82 5.38
N GLU A 14 8.70 4.29 6.20
CA GLU A 14 9.81 5.04 6.77
C GLU A 14 11.13 4.30 6.53
N GLY A 15 12.22 5.06 6.49
CA GLY A 15 13.55 4.49 6.33
C GLY A 15 14.64 5.51 6.56
N TYR A 16 15.88 5.04 6.44
CA TYR A 16 17.08 5.86 6.58
C TYR A 16 17.87 5.91 5.27
N GLY A 17 18.49 7.05 4.96
CA GLY A 17 19.32 7.22 3.77
C GLY A 17 18.58 7.77 2.54
N GLN A 18 18.99 7.35 1.33
CA GLN A 18 18.29 7.66 0.09
C GLN A 18 17.28 6.54 -0.20
N MET A 19 16.00 6.88 -0.18
CA MET A 19 14.91 5.97 -0.50
C MET A 19 13.96 6.65 -1.48
N ASP A 20 14.07 6.30 -2.76
CA ASP A 20 13.23 6.90 -3.79
C ASP A 20 11.81 6.35 -3.75
N VAL A 21 10.83 7.15 -4.16
CA VAL A 21 9.41 6.78 -4.11
C VAL A 21 9.14 5.50 -4.90
N VAL A 22 9.88 5.27 -5.99
CA VAL A 22 9.79 4.05 -6.79
C VAL A 22 10.18 2.82 -5.98
N ASP A 23 11.21 2.92 -5.13
CA ASP A 23 11.66 1.79 -4.31
C ASP A 23 10.68 1.50 -3.18
N VAL A 24 10.03 2.53 -2.64
CA VAL A 24 8.93 2.37 -1.67
C VAL A 24 7.73 1.65 -2.29
N VAL A 25 7.31 2.05 -3.49
CA VAL A 25 6.19 1.38 -4.17
C VAL A 25 6.55 -0.07 -4.51
N LYS A 26 7.81 -0.35 -4.90
CA LYS A 26 8.29 -1.72 -5.10
C LYS A 26 8.30 -2.53 -3.80
N PHE A 27 8.69 -1.90 -2.68
CA PHE A 27 8.69 -2.53 -1.36
C PHE A 27 7.26 -2.95 -0.97
N TRP A 28 6.29 -2.04 -1.04
CA TRP A 28 4.88 -2.38 -0.83
C TRP A 28 4.37 -3.45 -1.81
N ALA A 29 4.74 -3.36 -3.09
CA ALA A 29 4.34 -4.36 -4.08
C ALA A 29 5.01 -5.74 -3.86
N SER A 30 6.14 -5.78 -3.15
CA SER A 30 6.85 -7.02 -2.83
C SER A 30 6.09 -7.92 -1.88
N GLU A 31 5.03 -7.39 -1.23
CA GLU A 31 4.12 -8.18 -0.41
C GLU A 31 3.18 -9.09 -1.19
N LYS A 32 3.17 -8.99 -2.53
CA LYS A 32 2.34 -9.84 -3.40
C LYS A 32 2.34 -11.33 -3.05
N PRO A 33 3.47 -11.99 -2.75
CA PRO A 33 3.50 -13.41 -2.39
C PRO A 33 2.70 -13.73 -1.12
N HIS A 34 2.50 -12.74 -0.24
CA HIS A 34 1.78 -12.89 1.02
C HIS A 34 0.28 -12.66 0.88
N TYR A 35 -0.25 -12.32 -0.30
CA TYR A 35 -1.71 -12.27 -0.50
C TYR A 35 -2.24 -13.56 -1.13
N ASP A 36 -2.96 -14.37 -0.36
CA ASP A 36 -3.73 -15.48 -0.94
C ASP A 36 -5.09 -15.00 -1.43
N TYR A 37 -5.23 -14.97 -2.75
CA TYR A 37 -6.50 -14.66 -3.39
C TYR A 37 -7.58 -15.66 -3.03
N LYS A 38 -7.29 -16.94 -2.78
CA LYS A 38 -8.37 -17.92 -2.49
C LYS A 38 -9.02 -17.60 -1.14
N SER A 39 -8.24 -17.47 -0.07
CA SER A 39 -8.72 -17.13 1.26
C SER A 39 -9.16 -15.67 1.43
N ASN A 40 -8.70 -14.76 0.55
CA ASN A 40 -8.81 -13.30 0.75
C ASN A 40 -8.05 -12.78 1.97
N SER A 41 -6.93 -13.40 2.33
CA SER A 41 -6.18 -13.02 3.51
C SER A 41 -4.70 -12.87 3.19
N CYS A 42 -4.01 -12.12 4.04
CA CYS A 42 -2.57 -12.22 4.10
C CYS A 42 -2.18 -13.59 4.66
N VAL A 43 -1.13 -14.18 4.10
CA VAL A 43 -0.54 -15.46 4.47
C VAL A 43 0.93 -15.25 4.77
N ASP A 44 1.36 -15.80 5.90
CA ASP A 44 2.73 -15.75 6.44
C ASP A 44 3.24 -14.36 6.87
N ASP A 45 2.90 -13.28 6.15
CA ASP A 45 3.36 -11.91 6.41
C ASP A 45 2.33 -10.85 5.95
N GLU A 46 2.68 -9.57 6.03
CA GLU A 46 1.87 -8.43 5.60
C GLU A 46 1.58 -8.44 4.09
N CYS A 47 0.37 -7.99 3.72
CA CYS A 47 -0.05 -7.89 2.33
C CYS A 47 -0.91 -6.68 1.99
N LEU A 48 -1.21 -5.85 2.99
CA LEU A 48 -2.20 -4.78 2.87
C LEU A 48 -1.71 -3.60 2.03
N HIS A 49 -0.39 -3.36 1.98
CA HIS A 49 0.15 -2.33 1.10
C HIS A 49 0.04 -2.78 -0.36
N TYR A 50 0.34 -4.06 -0.64
CA TYR A 50 0.12 -4.64 -1.97
C TYR A 50 -1.34 -4.56 -2.37
N THR A 51 -2.28 -5.02 -1.54
CA THR A 51 -3.70 -5.05 -1.91
C THR A 51 -4.27 -3.65 -2.15
N GLN A 52 -3.78 -2.62 -1.46
CA GLN A 52 -4.14 -1.23 -1.73
C GLN A 52 -3.62 -0.75 -3.10
N ILE A 53 -2.38 -1.08 -3.48
CA ILE A 53 -1.80 -0.69 -4.78
C ILE A 53 -2.63 -1.23 -5.96
N VAL A 54 -3.09 -2.47 -5.83
CA VAL A 54 -3.82 -3.18 -6.89
C VAL A 54 -5.33 -3.12 -6.71
N TRP A 55 -5.82 -2.24 -5.84
CA TRP A 55 -7.25 -2.08 -5.57
C TRP A 55 -7.96 -1.45 -6.77
N SER A 56 -8.78 -2.25 -7.45
CA SER A 56 -9.37 -1.93 -8.77
C SER A 56 -10.26 -0.69 -8.78
N THR A 57 -10.83 -0.29 -7.64
CA THR A 57 -11.67 0.89 -7.53
C THR A 57 -10.92 2.14 -7.07
N SER A 58 -9.66 2.03 -6.64
CA SER A 58 -8.83 3.19 -6.29
C SER A 58 -8.27 3.80 -7.57
N VAL A 59 -8.92 4.86 -8.07
CA VAL A 59 -8.63 5.46 -9.39
C VAL A 59 -7.79 6.73 -9.32
N HIS A 60 -7.65 7.31 -8.14
CA HIS A 60 -6.77 8.44 -7.88
C HIS A 60 -5.71 8.05 -6.85
N VAL A 61 -4.50 8.57 -7.04
CA VAL A 61 -3.38 8.41 -6.11
C VAL A 61 -2.61 9.72 -5.99
N GLY A 62 -2.27 10.10 -4.76
CA GLY A 62 -1.39 11.22 -4.46
C GLY A 62 -0.34 10.80 -3.44
N CYS A 63 0.92 11.13 -3.68
CA CYS A 63 2.01 10.74 -2.79
C CYS A 63 2.84 11.94 -2.34
N GLY A 64 3.35 11.88 -1.11
CA GLY A 64 4.26 12.84 -0.52
C GLY A 64 5.48 12.15 0.06
N ARG A 65 6.64 12.81 -0.04
CA ARG A 65 7.89 12.36 0.61
C ARG A 65 8.50 13.52 1.38
N ILE A 66 8.97 13.24 2.59
CA ILE A 66 9.75 14.19 3.39
C ILE A 66 11.02 13.51 3.92
N LYS A 67 12.13 14.24 3.90
CA LYS A 67 13.37 13.87 4.60
C LYS A 67 13.53 14.77 5.81
N CYS A 68 13.53 14.19 6.99
CA CYS A 68 13.71 14.87 8.26
C CYS A 68 15.20 15.20 8.50
N GLU A 69 15.46 16.21 9.34
CA GLU A 69 16.82 16.67 9.66
C GLU A 69 17.67 15.59 10.34
N ASN A 70 17.02 14.69 11.08
CA ASN A 70 17.65 13.52 11.71
C ASN A 70 18.00 12.39 10.73
N GLY A 71 17.80 12.60 9.42
CA GLY A 71 18.13 11.66 8.35
C GLY A 71 17.06 10.64 8.02
N TRP A 72 15.96 10.60 8.79
CA TRP A 72 14.80 9.76 8.48
C TRP A 72 14.07 10.27 7.24
N LEU A 73 13.44 9.35 6.53
CA LEU A 73 12.64 9.61 5.35
C LEU A 73 11.28 8.97 5.55
N PHE A 74 10.23 9.72 5.24
CA PHE A 74 8.84 9.29 5.30
C PHE A 74 8.20 9.42 3.93
N VAL A 75 7.48 8.39 3.50
CA VAL A 75 6.66 8.39 2.29
C VAL A 75 5.24 8.01 2.66
N ILE A 76 4.30 8.75 2.09
CA ILE A 76 2.87 8.49 2.17
C ILE A 76 2.31 8.47 0.75
N CYS A 77 1.41 7.53 0.47
CA CYS A 77 0.53 7.57 -0.69
C CYS A 77 -0.92 7.42 -0.23
N SER A 78 -1.78 8.33 -0.66
CA SER A 78 -3.22 8.30 -0.43
C SER A 78 -3.95 7.84 -1.68
N TYR A 79 -5.00 7.02 -1.50
CA TYR A 79 -5.77 6.37 -2.56
C TYR A 79 -7.25 6.71 -2.45
N ASP A 80 -7.88 7.04 -3.58
CA ASP A 80 -9.29 7.41 -3.64
C ASP A 80 -10.03 6.74 -4.82
N PRO A 81 -11.20 6.12 -4.58
CA PRO A 81 -11.73 5.64 -3.31
C PRO A 81 -10.77 4.75 -2.50
N PRO A 82 -10.92 4.64 -1.16
CA PRO A 82 -10.08 3.77 -0.33
C PRO A 82 -10.21 2.30 -0.72
N GLY A 83 -9.09 1.57 -0.63
CA GLY A 83 -9.06 0.13 -0.79
C GLY A 83 -9.18 -0.61 0.54
N ASN A 84 -8.78 -1.89 0.54
CA ASN A 84 -8.71 -2.75 1.73
C ASN A 84 -10.02 -2.83 2.54
N ILE A 85 -11.15 -2.79 1.83
CA ILE A 85 -12.47 -2.91 2.45
C ILE A 85 -12.67 -4.35 2.90
N GLU A 86 -13.02 -4.54 4.17
CA GLU A 86 -13.24 -5.86 4.77
C GLU A 86 -14.24 -6.70 3.95
N GLY A 87 -13.87 -7.96 3.69
CA GLY A 87 -14.68 -8.89 2.89
C GLY A 87 -14.65 -8.66 1.37
N GLN A 88 -14.08 -7.55 0.89
CA GLN A 88 -13.91 -7.29 -0.54
C GLN A 88 -12.54 -7.76 -1.04
N ARG A 89 -12.42 -7.94 -2.35
CA ARG A 89 -11.18 -8.34 -3.03
C ARG A 89 -10.61 -7.15 -3.78
N PRO A 90 -9.28 -7.01 -3.85
CA PRO A 90 -8.65 -5.89 -4.55
C PRO A 90 -8.96 -5.89 -6.03
N TYR A 91 -9.12 -7.07 -6.65
CA TYR A 91 -9.44 -7.20 -8.07
C TYR A 91 -10.22 -8.48 -8.33
N GLN A 92 -10.90 -8.55 -9.48
CA GLN A 92 -11.47 -9.80 -9.97
C GLN A 92 -10.39 -10.60 -10.71
N LYS A 93 -10.24 -11.89 -10.38
CA LYS A 93 -9.54 -12.82 -11.27
C LYS A 93 -10.35 -12.96 -12.55
N LYS A 94 -9.74 -12.62 -13.69
CA LYS A 94 -10.27 -13.06 -14.97
C LYS A 94 -10.23 -14.58 -14.97
N ILE A 95 -11.39 -15.21 -15.16
CA ILE A 95 -11.46 -16.64 -15.42
C ILE A 95 -10.78 -16.83 -16.77
N GLN A 96 -9.65 -17.54 -16.78
CA GLN A 96 -9.00 -18.01 -18.00
C GLN A 96 -9.44 -19.44 -18.28
#